data_AF-A0A927PGW0-F1
#
_entry.id   AF-A0A927PGW0-F1
#
_cell.length_a   1.000
_cell.length_b   1.000
_cell.length_c   1.000
_cell.angle_alpha   90.00
_cell.angle_beta   90.00
_cell.angle_gamma   90.00
#
_symmetry.space_group_name_H-M   'P 1'
#
loop_
_entity.id
_entity.type
_entity.pdbx_description
1 polymer ?
#
loop_
_entity_poly.entity_id
_entity_poly.type
_entity_poly.pdbx_seq_one_letter_code
_entity_poly.pdbx_strand_id
1 'polypeptide(L)'
;MKRNYYMLLIVFIMSLSVHNASAQFVVALDTIRGRIDFCTRPGDLTTMQLVSNDSVFYMYPPDREIDPWRYVGYYLPSREVKSGYIRGTDLMRIDDYEMIEVSRLSSQGIISFEGNDVRVNISVSGVTSKDTFLQKGTDGLYRVKGRIVKGIARGDSPRLRYQSISVSIKGRTVVFPKGVYDYLLEPEIDNMAVYYNSEKGIVYLLANNGGTKAYYNVLWQVTAKGVGSPYIFDPSLRVSQFIKR
;
A
#
# COMPACT_ATOMS: atom_id res chain seq x y z
N MET A 1 -25.94 -6.80 36.97
CA MET A 1 -24.55 -6.37 36.64
C MET A 1 -23.72 -7.46 35.94
N LYS A 2 -23.55 -8.67 36.50
CA LYS A 2 -22.71 -9.72 35.88
C LYS A 2 -23.10 -10.11 34.44
N ARG A 3 -24.40 -10.17 34.10
CA ARG A 3 -24.90 -10.49 32.75
C ARG A 3 -24.47 -9.48 31.67
N ASN A 4 -24.31 -8.21 32.03
CA ASN A 4 -23.89 -7.16 31.09
C ASN A 4 -22.39 -7.24 30.79
N TYR A 5 -21.57 -7.67 31.76
CA TYR A 5 -20.14 -7.93 31.56
C TYR A 5 -19.90 -9.11 30.62
N TYR A 6 -20.67 -10.20 30.74
CA TYR A 6 -20.56 -11.32 29.80
C TYR A 6 -20.95 -10.93 28.38
N MET A 7 -21.97 -10.08 28.20
CA MET A 7 -22.35 -9.58 26.88
C MET A 7 -21.28 -8.64 26.29
N LEU A 8 -20.72 -7.72 27.08
CA LEU A 8 -19.61 -6.86 26.66
C LEU A 8 -18.35 -7.66 26.32
N LEU A 9 -18.04 -8.71 27.10
CA LEU A 9 -16.92 -9.60 26.85
C LEU A 9 -17.12 -10.42 25.56
N ILE A 10 -18.33 -10.91 25.29
CA ILE A 10 -18.65 -11.64 24.05
C ILE A 10 -18.58 -10.71 22.83
N VAL A 11 -19.08 -9.48 22.94
CA VAL A 11 -18.95 -8.48 21.86
C VAL A 11 -17.48 -8.11 21.61
N PHE A 12 -16.68 -7.98 22.67
CA PHE A 12 -15.23 -7.73 22.58
C PHE A 12 -14.47 -8.91 21.93
N ILE A 13 -14.80 -10.16 22.29
CA ILE A 13 -14.21 -11.37 21.69
C ILE A 13 -14.65 -11.53 20.23
N MET A 14 -15.90 -11.20 19.89
CA MET A 14 -16.40 -11.20 18.53
C MET A 14 -15.75 -10.10 17.67
N SER A 15 -15.46 -8.92 18.23
CA SER A 15 -14.71 -7.89 17.49
C SER A 15 -13.26 -8.30 17.22
N LEU A 16 -12.61 -9.00 18.16
CA LEU A 16 -11.25 -9.53 17.97
C LEU A 16 -11.16 -10.61 16.88
N SER A 17 -12.27 -11.27 16.53
CA SER A 17 -12.30 -12.34 15.53
C SER A 17 -12.62 -11.87 14.09
N VAL A 18 -12.91 -10.58 13.89
CA VAL A 18 -13.30 -10.02 12.58
C VAL A 18 -12.11 -9.38 11.83
N HIS A 19 -10.94 -9.20 12.46
CA HIS A 19 -9.84 -8.41 11.87
C HIS A 19 -8.98 -9.11 10.80
N ASN A 20 -9.24 -10.38 10.45
CA ASN A 20 -8.41 -11.12 9.50
C ASN A 20 -8.84 -11.01 8.02
N ALA A 21 -9.96 -10.36 7.68
CA ALA A 21 -10.65 -10.65 6.42
C ALA A 21 -10.26 -9.81 5.17
N SER A 22 -9.43 -8.77 5.29
CA SER A 22 -9.21 -7.82 4.18
C SER A 22 -7.86 -7.99 3.49
N ALA A 23 -7.89 -7.93 2.15
CA ALA A 23 -6.68 -7.80 1.34
C ALA A 23 -6.00 -6.46 1.64
N GLN A 24 -4.68 -6.46 1.75
CA GLN A 24 -3.92 -5.29 2.17
C GLN A 24 -2.42 -5.46 1.95
N PHE A 25 -1.66 -4.37 2.08
CA PHE A 25 -0.22 -4.46 2.22
C PHE A 25 0.18 -4.95 3.62
N VAL A 26 1.19 -5.80 3.66
CA VAL A 26 1.85 -6.27 4.89
C VAL A 26 3.36 -6.24 4.69
N VAL A 27 4.12 -6.33 5.78
CA VAL A 27 5.58 -6.47 5.73
C VAL A 27 6.04 -7.75 6.40
N ALA A 28 7.15 -8.32 5.91
CA ALA A 28 7.83 -9.43 6.59
C ALA A 28 8.26 -9.02 7.99
N LEU A 29 7.96 -9.87 8.97
CA LEU A 29 8.43 -9.71 10.34
C LEU A 29 8.70 -11.07 11.00
N ASP A 30 9.96 -11.36 11.26
CA ASP A 30 10.41 -12.41 12.18
C ASP A 30 11.35 -11.76 13.21
N THR A 31 10.94 -11.78 14.49
CA THR A 31 11.68 -11.18 15.60
C THR A 31 12.89 -12.01 16.05
N ILE A 32 13.00 -13.26 15.59
CA ILE A 32 14.07 -14.20 15.96
C ILE A 32 15.15 -14.22 14.87
N ARG A 33 14.76 -14.49 13.61
CA ARG A 33 15.72 -14.66 12.50
C ARG A 33 15.98 -13.38 11.71
N GLY A 34 15.11 -12.37 11.84
CA GLY A 34 15.17 -11.16 11.02
C GLY A 34 14.79 -11.36 9.55
N ARG A 35 14.26 -12.54 9.21
CA ARG A 35 13.88 -12.96 7.85
C ARG A 35 12.83 -14.06 7.90
N ILE A 36 12.03 -14.15 6.84
CA ILE A 36 10.91 -15.06 6.72
C ILE A 36 11.09 -16.00 5.53
N ASP A 37 10.31 -17.07 5.50
CA ASP A 37 10.29 -18.04 4.41
C ASP A 37 9.16 -17.68 3.43
N PHE A 38 9.51 -17.45 2.16
CA PHE A 38 8.58 -17.32 1.06
C PHE A 38 8.62 -18.56 0.16
N CYS A 39 7.49 -19.23 -0.02
CA CYS A 39 7.40 -20.47 -0.78
C CYS A 39 6.47 -20.29 -2.00
N THR A 40 6.70 -21.03 -3.09
CA THR A 40 5.77 -21.01 -4.23
C THR A 40 4.56 -21.93 -4.01
N ARG A 41 4.66 -22.85 -3.05
CA ARG A 41 3.56 -23.71 -2.56
C ARG A 41 3.50 -23.64 -1.03
N PRO A 42 2.30 -23.69 -0.43
CA PRO A 42 2.17 -23.65 1.02
C PRO A 42 2.83 -24.90 1.63
N GLY A 43 3.68 -24.71 2.64
CA GLY A 43 4.36 -25.82 3.32
C GLY A 43 5.59 -26.40 2.61
N ASP A 44 5.85 -26.00 1.37
CA ASP A 44 6.93 -26.59 0.57
C ASP A 44 8.25 -25.82 0.72
N LEU A 45 9.05 -26.28 1.67
CA LEU A 45 10.37 -25.70 1.95
C LEU A 45 11.41 -25.95 0.85
N THR A 46 11.15 -26.84 -0.12
CA THR A 46 12.09 -27.07 -1.23
C THR A 46 12.13 -25.90 -2.22
N THR A 47 11.06 -25.09 -2.23
CA THR A 47 10.91 -23.90 -3.08
C THR A 47 11.18 -22.59 -2.33
N MET A 48 11.68 -22.70 -1.09
CA MET A 48 11.80 -21.58 -0.17
C MET A 48 12.83 -20.55 -0.65
N GLN A 49 12.46 -19.29 -0.48
CA GLN A 49 13.30 -18.13 -0.67
C GLN A 49 13.29 -17.33 0.65
N LEU A 50 14.47 -17.03 1.18
CA LEU A 50 14.59 -16.19 2.37
C LEU A 50 14.31 -14.73 2.00
N VAL A 51 13.45 -14.09 2.78
CA VAL A 51 13.07 -12.69 2.61
C VAL A 51 13.34 -11.92 3.88
N SER A 52 14.15 -10.86 3.80
CA SER A 52 14.44 -10.00 4.95
C SER A 52 13.18 -9.32 5.49
N ASN A 53 13.16 -9.06 6.80
CA ASN A 53 12.15 -8.20 7.41
C ASN A 53 11.98 -6.87 6.64
N ASP A 54 10.79 -6.27 6.78
CA ASP A 54 10.37 -5.01 6.14
C ASP A 54 10.15 -5.08 4.62
N SER A 55 10.44 -6.23 4.00
CA SER A 55 10.00 -6.54 2.63
C SER A 55 8.47 -6.50 2.53
N VAL A 56 7.95 -5.85 1.50
CA VAL A 56 6.51 -5.59 1.33
C VAL A 56 5.84 -6.70 0.52
N PHE A 57 4.64 -7.07 0.96
CA PHE A 57 3.77 -8.02 0.29
C PHE A 57 2.36 -7.49 0.10
N TYR A 58 1.79 -7.86 -1.05
CA TYR A 58 0.37 -7.91 -1.40
C TYR A 58 -0.39 -9.02 -0.69
N MET A 59 -0.98 -8.91 0.51
CA MET A 59 -1.75 -10.02 1.11
C MET A 59 -3.17 -10.09 0.53
N TYR A 60 -3.54 -11.26 0.01
CA TYR A 60 -4.90 -11.54 -0.49
C TYR A 60 -5.84 -11.93 0.67
N PRO A 61 -7.17 -11.93 0.46
CA PRO A 61 -8.09 -12.39 1.49
C PRO A 61 -7.68 -13.78 1.99
N PRO A 62 -7.73 -14.03 3.30
CA PRO A 62 -7.26 -15.28 3.86
C PRO A 62 -8.10 -16.45 3.35
N ASP A 63 -7.43 -17.51 2.96
CA ASP A 63 -8.04 -18.81 2.71
C ASP A 63 -7.81 -19.69 3.94
N ARG A 64 -8.91 -20.06 4.60
CA ARG A 64 -8.87 -20.85 5.84
C ARG A 64 -8.46 -22.30 5.59
N GLU A 65 -8.55 -22.79 4.35
CA GLU A 65 -8.16 -24.16 4.02
C GLU A 65 -6.64 -24.35 4.04
N ILE A 66 -5.87 -23.27 3.87
CA ILE A 66 -4.41 -23.29 3.83
C ILE A 66 -3.76 -22.71 5.08
N ASP A 67 -4.51 -22.47 6.16
CA ASP A 67 -3.95 -22.01 7.44
C ASP A 67 -2.78 -22.92 7.88
N PRO A 68 -1.65 -22.38 8.37
CA PRO A 68 -1.40 -20.97 8.71
C PRO A 68 -0.81 -20.13 7.55
N TRP A 69 -0.88 -20.57 6.30
CA TRP A 69 -0.28 -19.90 5.15
C TRP A 69 -1.16 -18.77 4.60
N ARG A 70 -0.51 -17.73 4.07
CA ARG A 70 -1.15 -16.57 3.44
C ARG A 70 -0.69 -16.48 2.01
N TYR A 71 -1.63 -16.44 1.06
CA TYR A 71 -1.31 -16.16 -0.33
C TYR A 71 -0.97 -14.67 -0.50
N VAL A 72 0.17 -14.39 -1.11
CA VAL A 72 0.73 -13.05 -1.21
C VAL A 72 1.33 -12.77 -2.59
N GLY A 73 1.38 -11.50 -2.96
CA GLY A 73 2.23 -10.98 -4.03
C GLY A 73 3.47 -10.33 -3.44
N TYR A 74 4.64 -10.94 -3.61
CA TYR A 74 5.91 -10.40 -3.14
C TYR A 74 6.48 -9.40 -4.14
N TYR A 75 6.74 -8.17 -3.69
CA TYR A 75 7.38 -7.14 -4.49
C TYR A 75 8.90 -7.27 -4.39
N LEU A 76 9.51 -7.86 -5.42
CA LEU A 76 10.96 -8.08 -5.48
C LEU A 76 11.71 -6.74 -5.58
N PRO A 77 13.01 -6.70 -5.22
CA PRO A 77 13.86 -5.53 -5.46
C PRO A 77 13.90 -5.08 -6.93
N SER A 78 13.76 -6.03 -7.87
CA SER A 78 13.62 -5.78 -9.32
C SER A 78 12.31 -5.10 -9.72
N ARG A 79 11.36 -4.97 -8.78
CA ARG A 79 9.98 -4.49 -8.97
C ARG A 79 9.04 -5.43 -9.72
N GLU A 80 9.51 -6.65 -10.02
CA GLU A 80 8.62 -7.73 -10.39
C GLU A 80 7.78 -8.17 -9.18
N VAL A 81 6.54 -8.59 -9.43
CA VAL A 81 5.66 -9.14 -8.40
C VAL A 81 5.57 -10.64 -8.59
N LYS A 82 6.02 -11.41 -7.60
CA LYS A 82 5.95 -12.87 -7.59
C LYS A 82 4.88 -13.34 -6.62
N SER A 83 3.96 -14.17 -7.09
CA SER A 83 2.96 -14.79 -6.21
C SER A 83 3.53 -15.98 -5.43
N GLY A 84 3.08 -16.17 -4.21
CA GLY A 84 3.49 -17.30 -3.37
C GLY A 84 2.86 -17.22 -1.98
N TYR A 85 3.52 -17.83 -0.99
CA TYR A 85 2.98 -18.04 0.34
C TYR A 85 4.00 -17.68 1.41
N ILE A 86 3.52 -17.06 2.49
CA ILE A 86 4.25 -16.83 3.73
C ILE A 86 3.42 -17.36 4.90
N ARG A 87 4.04 -17.60 6.06
CA ARG A 87 3.28 -17.95 7.28
C ARG A 87 2.61 -16.69 7.84
N GLY A 88 1.36 -16.82 8.29
CA GLY A 88 0.59 -15.72 8.86
C GLY A 88 1.15 -15.16 10.17
N THR A 89 2.07 -15.88 10.83
CA THR A 89 2.81 -15.42 12.02
C THR A 89 4.04 -14.59 11.68
N ASP A 90 4.49 -14.63 10.43
CA ASP A 90 5.78 -14.06 10.01
C ASP A 90 5.57 -12.73 9.26
N LEU A 91 4.56 -11.97 9.66
CA LEU A 91 4.20 -10.70 9.04
C LEU A 91 3.70 -9.69 10.07
N MET A 92 3.75 -8.42 9.67
CA MET A 92 3.14 -7.30 10.38
C MET A 92 2.22 -6.57 9.41
N ARG A 93 1.00 -6.26 9.83
CA ARG A 93 0.11 -5.45 8.99
C ARG A 93 0.53 -4.00 9.07
N ILE A 94 0.30 -3.25 7.99
CA ILE A 94 0.64 -1.82 7.98
C ILE A 94 -0.23 -1.04 8.98
N ASP A 95 -1.49 -1.44 9.14
CA ASP A 95 -2.45 -0.82 10.05
C ASP A 95 -2.28 -1.23 11.53
N ASP A 96 -1.35 -2.14 11.84
CA ASP A 96 -0.95 -2.47 13.21
C ASP A 96 0.12 -1.48 13.75
N TYR A 97 0.71 -0.64 12.89
CA TYR A 97 1.64 0.43 13.31
C TYR A 97 0.89 1.67 13.81
N GLU A 98 1.61 2.58 14.47
CA GLU A 98 1.04 3.84 14.97
C GLU A 98 0.45 4.66 13.81
N MET A 99 -0.86 4.90 13.84
CA MET A 99 -1.54 5.76 12.87
C MET A 99 -1.20 7.22 13.16
N ILE A 100 -0.83 7.96 12.12
CA ILE A 100 -0.66 9.41 12.20
C ILE A 100 -1.96 10.08 11.76
N GLU A 101 -2.52 10.91 12.63
CA GLU A 101 -3.82 11.54 12.39
C GLU A 101 -3.76 12.65 11.32
N VAL A 102 -4.90 12.86 10.66
CA VAL A 102 -5.08 13.99 9.74
C VAL A 102 -5.15 15.28 10.55
N SER A 103 -4.20 16.18 10.35
CA SER A 103 -4.21 17.52 10.97
C SER A 103 -4.87 18.57 10.09
N ARG A 104 -4.91 18.35 8.77
CA ARG A 104 -5.55 19.26 7.82
C ARG A 104 -6.07 18.52 6.60
N LEU A 105 -7.28 18.86 6.18
CA LEU A 105 -7.81 18.56 4.85
C LEU A 105 -8.42 19.84 4.27
N SER A 106 -7.93 20.29 3.12
CA SER A 106 -8.34 21.56 2.51
C SER A 106 -9.08 21.36 1.19
N SER A 107 -10.02 22.26 0.90
CA SER A 107 -10.79 22.27 -0.37
C SER A 107 -9.91 22.53 -1.60
N GLN A 108 -8.69 23.04 -1.41
CA GLN A 108 -7.69 23.24 -2.46
C GLN A 108 -6.89 21.96 -2.77
N GLY A 109 -7.27 20.80 -2.22
CA GLY A 109 -6.61 19.53 -2.51
C GLY A 109 -5.31 19.35 -1.73
N ILE A 110 -5.27 19.78 -0.47
CA ILE A 110 -4.13 19.56 0.43
C ILE A 110 -4.59 18.69 1.61
N ILE A 111 -3.81 17.65 1.90
CA ILE A 111 -3.95 16.86 3.13
C ILE A 111 -2.62 16.84 3.88
N SER A 112 -2.72 17.04 5.20
CA SER A 112 -1.59 16.98 6.12
C SER A 112 -1.89 15.99 7.23
N PHE A 113 -0.88 15.19 7.58
CA PHE A 113 -0.88 14.29 8.73
C PHE A 113 0.21 14.74 9.69
N GLU A 114 -0.08 14.71 10.99
CA GLU A 114 0.86 15.20 12.00
C GLU A 114 0.83 14.35 13.26
N GLY A 115 2.00 13.90 13.68
CA GLY A 115 2.28 13.30 14.98
C GLY A 115 3.58 13.87 15.53
N ASN A 116 3.99 13.42 16.71
CA ASN A 116 5.15 14.00 17.43
C ASN A 116 6.43 14.04 16.58
N ASP A 117 6.73 12.93 15.89
CA ASP A 117 7.96 12.76 15.12
C ASP A 117 7.73 12.78 13.60
N VAL A 118 6.47 12.79 13.14
CA VAL A 118 6.13 12.60 11.73
C VAL A 118 5.19 13.68 11.24
N ARG A 119 5.52 14.29 10.10
CA ARG A 119 4.62 15.17 9.36
C ARG A 119 4.58 14.78 7.90
N VAL A 120 3.40 14.52 7.35
CA VAL A 120 3.20 14.23 5.93
C VAL A 120 2.38 15.34 5.31
N ASN A 121 2.80 15.85 4.15
CA ASN A 121 2.01 16.80 3.37
C ASN A 121 1.89 16.30 1.94
N ILE A 122 0.65 16.24 1.45
CA ILE A 122 0.31 15.83 0.09
C ILE A 122 -0.56 16.93 -0.51
N SER A 123 -0.22 17.34 -1.73
CA SER A 123 -1.08 18.20 -2.53
C SER A 123 -1.44 17.53 -3.84
N VAL A 124 -2.69 17.67 -4.25
CA VAL A 124 -3.23 17.20 -5.53
C VAL A 124 -3.67 18.41 -6.36
N SER A 125 -3.72 18.24 -7.67
CA SER A 125 -4.22 19.28 -8.57
C SER A 125 -4.96 18.68 -9.75
N GLY A 126 -5.83 19.49 -10.34
CA GLY A 126 -6.42 19.18 -11.64
C GLY A 126 -5.37 18.97 -12.72
N VAL A 127 -5.61 18.03 -13.62
CA VAL A 127 -4.84 17.89 -14.85
C VAL A 127 -5.33 18.91 -15.86
N THR A 128 -4.40 19.62 -16.50
CA THR A 128 -4.66 20.71 -17.44
C THR A 128 -3.86 20.51 -18.73
N SER A 129 -4.18 21.27 -19.77
CA SER A 129 -3.42 21.26 -21.03
C SER A 129 -1.95 21.69 -20.88
N LYS A 130 -1.58 22.32 -19.76
CA LYS A 130 -0.19 22.70 -19.44
C LYS A 130 0.65 21.51 -18.94
N ASP A 131 0.01 20.40 -18.55
CA ASP A 131 0.66 19.21 -18.04
C ASP A 131 1.24 18.35 -19.17
N THR A 132 2.27 18.86 -19.84
CA THR A 132 2.92 18.24 -21.01
C THR A 132 3.69 16.95 -20.69
N PHE A 133 3.89 16.65 -19.40
CA PHE A 133 4.54 15.42 -18.96
C PHE A 133 3.68 14.17 -19.23
N LEU A 134 2.37 14.36 -19.43
CA LEU A 134 1.41 13.31 -19.70
C LEU A 134 1.11 13.24 -21.19
N GLN A 135 1.40 12.09 -21.81
CA GLN A 135 1.27 11.89 -23.24
C GLN A 135 0.25 10.81 -23.55
N LYS A 136 -0.72 11.09 -24.43
CA LYS A 136 -1.68 10.09 -24.91
C LYS A 136 -1.10 9.37 -26.13
N GLY A 137 -0.95 8.05 -26.05
CA GLY A 137 -0.52 7.21 -27.16
C GLY A 137 -1.65 6.98 -28.18
N THR A 138 -1.28 6.51 -29.36
CA THR A 138 -2.23 6.09 -30.42
C THR A 138 -3.08 4.90 -30.01
N ASP A 139 -2.61 4.10 -29.06
CA ASP A 139 -3.34 3.01 -28.42
C ASP A 139 -4.38 3.46 -27.38
N GLY A 140 -4.52 4.77 -27.19
CA GLY A 140 -5.44 5.39 -26.24
C GLY A 140 -4.96 5.36 -24.79
N LEU A 141 -3.75 4.86 -24.52
CA LEU A 141 -3.17 4.80 -23.18
C LEU A 141 -2.30 6.04 -22.91
N TYR A 142 -2.40 6.57 -21.70
CA TYR A 142 -1.54 7.66 -21.26
C TYR A 142 -0.23 7.16 -20.70
N ARG A 143 0.83 7.93 -20.91
CA ARG A 143 2.19 7.63 -20.46
C ARG A 143 2.87 8.85 -19.87
N VAL A 144 3.73 8.61 -18.89
CA VAL A 144 4.68 9.59 -18.35
C VAL A 144 6.07 9.01 -18.52
N LYS A 145 6.93 9.70 -19.30
CA LYS A 145 8.29 9.24 -19.61
C LYS A 145 8.33 7.78 -20.12
N GLY A 146 7.41 7.43 -21.02
CA GLY A 146 7.28 6.09 -21.60
C GLY A 146 6.59 5.04 -20.71
N ARG A 147 6.38 5.31 -19.41
CA ARG A 147 5.67 4.40 -18.50
C ARG A 147 4.16 4.62 -18.61
N ILE A 148 3.39 3.53 -18.73
CA ILE A 148 1.91 3.56 -18.70
C ILE A 148 1.44 4.09 -17.34
N VAL A 149 0.52 5.04 -17.36
CA VAL A 149 -0.07 5.59 -16.12
C VAL A 149 -1.07 4.63 -15.49
N LYS A 150 -1.27 4.78 -14.18
CA LYS A 150 -2.30 4.08 -13.40
C LYS A 150 -3.44 5.01 -13.06
N GLY A 151 -4.63 4.45 -12.84
CA GLY A 151 -5.81 5.20 -12.40
C GLY A 151 -6.73 5.72 -13.50
N ILE A 152 -6.46 5.40 -14.78
CA ILE A 152 -7.30 5.83 -15.90
C ILE A 152 -7.79 4.62 -16.67
N ALA A 153 -9.11 4.51 -16.84
CA ALA A 153 -9.70 3.51 -17.73
C ALA A 153 -9.44 3.86 -19.20
N ARG A 154 -9.39 2.85 -20.07
CA ARG A 154 -9.13 3.08 -21.50
C ARG A 154 -10.18 4.02 -22.10
N GLY A 155 -9.73 5.13 -22.69
CA GLY A 155 -10.59 6.13 -23.32
C GLY A 155 -10.97 7.31 -22.42
N ASP A 156 -10.84 7.19 -21.11
CA ASP A 156 -11.13 8.28 -20.17
C ASP A 156 -10.01 9.33 -20.17
N SER A 157 -10.32 10.56 -19.76
CA SER A 157 -9.35 11.63 -19.57
C SER A 157 -8.97 11.75 -18.09
N PRO A 158 -7.68 11.96 -17.77
CA PRO A 158 -7.28 12.22 -16.40
C PRO A 158 -7.85 13.54 -15.90
N ARG A 159 -8.18 13.57 -14.63
CA ARG A 159 -8.77 14.71 -13.92
C ARG A 159 -7.86 15.18 -12.80
N LEU A 160 -7.27 14.27 -12.05
CA LEU A 160 -6.46 14.61 -10.87
C LEU A 160 -5.08 13.96 -10.93
N ARG A 161 -4.10 14.69 -10.40
CA ARG A 161 -2.72 14.24 -10.23
C ARG A 161 -2.17 14.66 -8.89
N TYR A 162 -1.21 13.91 -8.38
CA TYR A 162 -0.34 14.39 -7.32
C TYR A 162 0.46 15.60 -7.82
N GLN A 163 0.45 16.68 -7.04
CA GLN A 163 1.27 17.85 -7.28
C GLN A 163 2.54 17.82 -6.42
N SER A 164 2.46 17.41 -5.16
CA SER A 164 3.63 17.22 -4.31
C SER A 164 3.34 16.22 -3.18
N ILE A 165 4.39 15.54 -2.73
CA ILE A 165 4.37 14.68 -1.55
C ILE A 165 5.66 14.94 -0.78
N SER A 166 5.55 15.16 0.53
CA SER A 166 6.70 15.30 1.43
C SER A 166 6.41 14.64 2.78
N VAL A 167 7.46 14.09 3.37
CA VAL A 167 7.41 13.43 4.68
C VAL A 167 8.58 13.93 5.51
N SER A 168 8.29 14.43 6.71
CA SER A 168 9.29 14.82 7.71
C SER A 168 9.32 13.77 8.81
N ILE A 169 10.50 13.26 9.13
CA ILE A 169 10.71 12.26 10.19
C ILE A 169 11.77 12.84 11.13
N LYS A 170 11.41 13.10 12.39
CA LYS A 170 12.28 13.68 13.42
C LYS A 170 13.00 14.93 12.93
N GLY A 171 12.24 15.84 12.31
CA GLY A 171 12.73 17.10 11.76
C GLY A 171 13.44 17.03 10.40
N ARG A 172 13.72 15.83 9.84
CA ARG A 172 14.32 15.69 8.52
C ARG A 172 13.27 15.49 7.43
N THR A 173 13.19 16.42 6.48
CA THR A 173 12.22 16.39 5.37
C THR A 173 12.75 15.63 4.16
N VAL A 174 11.95 14.69 3.67
CA VAL A 174 12.10 13.99 2.40
C VAL A 174 11.01 14.47 1.44
N VAL A 175 11.42 15.14 0.37
CA VAL A 175 10.52 15.51 -0.73
C VAL A 175 10.54 14.38 -1.75
N PHE A 176 9.37 13.90 -2.16
CA PHE A 176 9.29 12.79 -3.10
C PHE A 176 9.72 13.25 -4.49
N PRO A 177 10.66 12.53 -5.14
CA PRO A 177 10.95 12.77 -6.55
C PRO A 177 9.72 12.52 -7.41
N LYS A 178 9.48 13.39 -8.38
CA LYS A 178 8.39 13.31 -9.35
C LYS A 178 8.21 11.93 -10.00
N GLY A 179 9.31 11.25 -10.34
CA GLY A 179 9.29 9.91 -10.94
C GLY A 179 8.70 8.79 -10.05
N VAL A 180 8.49 9.04 -8.75
CA VAL A 180 7.91 8.09 -7.80
C VAL A 180 6.37 8.13 -7.80
N TYR A 181 5.75 9.19 -8.33
CA TYR A 181 4.28 9.34 -8.29
C TYR A 181 3.63 9.95 -9.54
N ASP A 182 4.36 10.60 -10.47
CA ASP A 182 3.72 11.31 -11.60
C ASP A 182 2.93 10.42 -12.56
N TYR A 183 3.21 9.12 -12.58
CA TYR A 183 2.47 8.13 -13.38
C TYR A 183 1.29 7.51 -12.62
N LEU A 184 1.03 7.95 -11.39
CA LEU A 184 -0.07 7.53 -10.53
C LEU A 184 -1.10 8.66 -10.51
N LEU A 185 -2.28 8.43 -11.08
CA LEU A 185 -3.31 9.44 -11.27
C LEU A 185 -4.59 9.09 -10.52
N GLU A 186 -5.51 10.05 -10.50
CA GLU A 186 -6.79 9.97 -9.79
C GLU A 186 -6.63 9.66 -8.29
N PRO A 187 -5.81 10.40 -7.52
CA PRO A 187 -5.72 10.21 -6.07
C PRO A 187 -7.04 10.49 -5.35
N GLU A 188 -7.41 9.61 -4.43
CA GLU A 188 -8.52 9.80 -3.49
C GLU A 188 -7.96 10.38 -2.19
N ILE A 189 -7.87 11.71 -2.14
CA ILE A 189 -7.15 12.44 -1.08
C ILE A 189 -7.69 12.18 0.33
N ASP A 190 -8.99 11.95 0.45
CA ASP A 190 -9.71 11.64 1.68
C ASP A 190 -9.59 10.17 2.10
N ASN A 191 -9.00 9.33 1.25
CA ASN A 191 -8.85 7.89 1.45
C ASN A 191 -7.36 7.48 1.52
N MET A 192 -6.56 8.34 2.14
CA MET A 192 -5.14 8.13 2.42
C MET A 192 -4.93 7.87 3.90
N ALA A 193 -3.94 7.04 4.22
CA ALA A 193 -3.56 6.73 5.59
C ALA A 193 -2.04 6.75 5.75
N VAL A 194 -1.59 7.19 6.93
CA VAL A 194 -0.18 7.26 7.29
C VAL A 194 0.05 6.46 8.56
N TYR A 195 1.05 5.58 8.54
CA TYR A 195 1.45 4.79 9.69
C TYR A 195 2.95 4.92 9.94
N TYR A 196 3.36 4.84 11.20
CA TYR A 196 4.74 5.04 11.63
C TYR A 196 5.26 3.86 12.44
N ASN A 197 6.35 3.27 11.96
CA ASN A 197 7.20 2.39 12.75
C ASN A 197 8.31 3.24 13.37
N SER A 198 8.12 3.63 14.63
CA SER A 198 9.04 4.50 15.37
C SER A 198 10.37 3.82 15.71
N GLU A 199 10.37 2.50 15.94
CA GLU A 199 11.58 1.71 16.22
C GLU A 199 12.57 1.74 15.04
N LYS A 200 12.05 1.65 13.81
CA LYS A 200 12.87 1.64 12.59
C LYS A 200 12.92 2.98 11.86
N GLY A 201 12.11 3.95 12.28
CA GLY A 201 11.99 5.24 11.60
C GLY A 201 11.44 5.11 10.18
N ILE A 202 10.47 4.22 9.96
CA ILE A 202 9.82 3.98 8.67
C ILE A 202 8.41 4.54 8.70
N VAL A 203 8.08 5.41 7.76
CA VAL A 203 6.72 5.88 7.50
C VAL A 203 6.15 5.11 6.32
N TYR A 204 4.94 4.63 6.50
CA TYR A 204 4.12 3.96 5.49
C TYR A 204 3.01 4.91 5.06
N LEU A 205 3.05 5.37 3.81
CA LEU A 205 1.98 6.16 3.20
C LEU A 205 1.16 5.24 2.29
N LEU A 206 -0.09 5.02 2.65
CA LEU A 206 -1.06 4.24 1.89
C LEU A 206 -2.03 5.18 1.18
N ALA A 207 -2.27 4.95 -0.11
CA ALA A 207 -3.23 5.72 -0.89
C ALA A 207 -4.09 4.83 -1.78
N ASN A 208 -5.38 5.16 -1.83
CA ASN A 208 -6.35 4.62 -2.78
C ASN A 208 -6.51 5.60 -3.95
N ASN A 209 -6.69 5.07 -5.15
CA ASN A 209 -6.64 5.85 -6.37
C ASN A 209 -7.49 5.20 -7.47
N GLY A 210 -7.86 5.97 -8.50
CA GLY A 210 -8.49 5.45 -9.71
C GLY A 210 -10.00 5.29 -9.65
N GLY A 211 -10.63 5.57 -8.50
CA GLY A 211 -12.07 5.44 -8.30
C GLY A 211 -12.56 4.02 -8.59
N THR A 212 -13.82 3.88 -8.99
CA THR A 212 -14.45 2.56 -9.21
C THR A 212 -14.08 1.90 -10.54
N LYS A 213 -13.57 2.65 -11.52
CA LYS A 213 -13.31 2.15 -12.88
C LYS A 213 -11.89 1.65 -13.10
N ALA A 214 -10.92 2.25 -12.42
CA ALA A 214 -9.49 1.97 -12.62
C ALA A 214 -8.77 1.93 -11.27
N TYR A 215 -9.44 1.38 -10.26
CA TYR A 215 -8.97 1.29 -8.88
C TYR A 215 -7.58 0.67 -8.76
N TYR A 216 -6.74 1.25 -7.91
CA TYR A 216 -5.48 0.66 -7.46
C TYR A 216 -5.05 1.22 -6.10
N ASN A 217 -4.26 0.43 -5.37
CA ASN A 217 -3.66 0.84 -4.10
C ASN A 217 -2.17 1.04 -4.25
N VAL A 218 -1.67 2.03 -3.52
CA VAL A 218 -0.25 2.36 -3.49
C VAL A 218 0.22 2.44 -2.06
N LEU A 219 1.35 1.79 -1.78
CA LEU A 219 2.13 1.98 -0.56
C LEU A 219 3.49 2.59 -0.91
N TRP A 220 3.87 3.65 -0.22
CA TRP A 220 5.25 4.12 -0.17
C TRP A 220 5.86 3.86 1.20
N GLN A 221 7.09 3.34 1.20
CA GLN A 221 7.95 3.29 2.38
C GLN A 221 8.92 4.46 2.34
N VAL A 222 8.96 5.23 3.42
CA VAL A 222 9.79 6.42 3.56
C VAL A 222 10.64 6.31 4.82
N THR A 223 11.91 6.63 4.70
CA THR A 223 12.82 6.79 5.83
C THR A 223 13.46 8.16 5.76
N ALA A 224 14.16 8.58 6.82
CA ALA A 224 14.95 9.82 6.80
C ALA A 224 16.02 9.86 5.67
N LYS A 225 16.36 8.71 5.06
CA LYS A 225 17.30 8.62 3.93
C LYS A 225 16.64 8.88 2.58
N GLY A 226 15.33 8.72 2.47
CA GLY A 226 14.61 8.86 1.21
C GLY A 226 13.37 7.97 1.10
N VAL A 227 12.80 7.94 -0.10
CA VAL A 227 11.62 7.16 -0.45
C VAL A 227 11.96 6.11 -1.52
N GLY A 228 11.44 4.90 -1.36
CA GLY A 228 11.53 3.84 -2.37
C GLY A 228 10.55 4.02 -3.53
N SER A 229 10.67 3.21 -4.59
CA SER A 229 9.59 3.14 -5.59
C SER A 229 8.31 2.59 -4.94
N PRO A 230 7.12 3.03 -5.40
CA PRO A 230 5.85 2.60 -4.82
C PRO A 230 5.63 1.09 -5.01
N TYR A 231 4.96 0.49 -4.03
CA TYR A 231 4.34 -0.82 -4.14
C TYR A 231 2.91 -0.61 -4.62
N ILE A 232 2.55 -1.22 -5.76
CA ILE A 232 1.28 -0.98 -6.42
C ILE A 232 0.50 -2.29 -6.49
N PHE A 233 -0.70 -2.31 -5.92
CA PHE A 233 -1.67 -3.35 -6.17
C PHE A 233 -2.70 -2.84 -7.17
N ASP A 234 -2.85 -3.56 -8.27
CA ASP A 234 -3.80 -3.25 -9.34
C ASP A 234 -4.57 -4.55 -9.70
N PRO A 235 -5.87 -4.65 -9.34
CA PRO A 235 -6.65 -5.86 -9.57
C PRO A 235 -6.86 -6.16 -11.05
N SER A 236 -6.78 -5.17 -11.95
CA SER A 236 -7.01 -5.39 -13.38
C SER A 236 -5.88 -6.20 -14.04
N LEU A 237 -4.69 -6.23 -13.43
CA LEU A 237 -3.56 -7.02 -13.91
C LEU A 237 -3.69 -8.52 -13.63
N ARG A 238 -4.68 -8.96 -12.83
CA ARG A 238 -4.84 -10.36 -12.39
C ARG A 238 -5.92 -11.17 -13.11
N VAL A 239 -6.68 -10.57 -14.03
CA VAL A 239 -7.80 -11.27 -14.70
C VAL A 239 -7.35 -12.51 -15.50
N SER A 240 -6.05 -12.69 -15.79
CA SER A 240 -5.57 -13.85 -16.56
C SER A 240 -5.27 -15.13 -15.75
N GLN A 241 -5.31 -15.12 -14.41
CA GLN A 241 -4.87 -16.29 -13.61
C GLN A 241 -6.00 -17.01 -12.84
N PHE A 242 -7.20 -16.44 -12.77
CA PHE A 242 -8.34 -17.06 -12.07
C PHE A 242 -9.37 -17.74 -13.00
N ILE A 243 -9.18 -17.70 -14.33
CA ILE A 243 -10.04 -18.40 -15.32
C ILE A 243 -9.41 -19.73 -15.78
N LYS A 244 -8.78 -20.44 -14.85
CA LYS A 244 -8.48 -21.87 -15.01
C LYS A 244 -8.87 -22.58 -13.73
N ARG A 245 -10.17 -22.77 -13.55
CA ARG A 245 -10.72 -23.92 -12.84
C ARG A 245 -11.37 -24.82 -13.87
#